data_AF-A0AAE0N7J0-F1
#
_entry.id   AF-A0AAE0N7J0-F1
#
_cell.length_a   1.000
_cell.length_b   1.000
_cell.length_c   1.000
_cell.angle_alpha   90.00
_cell.angle_beta   90.00
_cell.angle_gamma   90.00
#
_symmetry.space_group_name_H-M   'P 1'
#
loop_
_entity.id
_entity.type
_entity.pdbx_description
1 polymer ?
#
loop_
_entity_poly.entity_id
_entity_poly.type
_entity_poly.pdbx_seq_one_letter_code
_entity_poly.pdbx_strand_id
1 'polypeptide(L)'
;MLRRRYGARAMHALQNYGEEEPAYNGNAYTYSSTYHAGMFRLYAHHPTAPTTPGGRPEYHMTQIKGFDMLSDQNAGVDGMKYFRNARDLAQRHRDKFIQEGNARARRPDALLVDEPEAAEVP
;
A
#
# COMPACT_ATOMS: atom_id res chain seq x y z
N MET A 1 12.33 -8.77 10.68
CA MET A 1 11.34 -8.85 9.56
C MET A 1 10.04 -8.08 9.83
N LEU A 2 9.61 -7.87 11.09
CA LEU A 2 8.26 -7.39 11.45
C LEU A 2 7.89 -5.94 11.01
N ARG A 3 8.84 -5.02 10.85
CA ARG A 3 8.53 -3.59 10.60
C ARG A 3 8.04 -3.26 9.18
N ARG A 4 8.42 -4.06 8.17
CA ARG A 4 8.13 -3.73 6.76
C ARG A 4 6.67 -3.98 6.35
N ARG A 5 6.00 -4.92 7.04
CA ARG A 5 4.59 -5.25 6.86
C ARG A 5 3.64 -4.08 7.17
N TYR A 6 3.99 -3.22 8.13
CA TYR A 6 3.10 -2.14 8.55
C TYR A 6 2.87 -1.08 7.47
N GLY A 7 3.89 -0.78 6.66
CA GLY A 7 3.75 0.17 5.55
C GLY A 7 2.79 -0.35 4.48
N ALA A 8 2.97 -1.60 4.05
CA ALA A 8 2.07 -2.23 3.08
C ALA A 8 0.63 -2.33 3.61
N ARG A 9 0.46 -2.67 4.90
CA ARG A 9 -0.85 -2.70 5.55
C ARG A 9 -1.51 -1.32 5.58
N ALA A 10 -0.76 -0.28 5.91
CA ALA A 10 -1.29 1.09 5.96
C ALA A 10 -1.71 1.57 4.57
N MET A 11 -0.89 1.33 3.54
CA MET A 11 -1.23 1.67 2.16
C MET A 11 -2.46 0.90 1.66
N HIS A 12 -2.58 -0.38 2.01
CA HIS A 12 -3.75 -1.21 1.67
C HIS A 12 -5.03 -0.75 2.36
N ALA A 13 -4.93 -0.33 3.62
CA ALA A 13 -6.05 0.26 4.36
C ALA A 13 -6.49 1.60 3.77
N LEU A 14 -5.55 2.45 3.35
CA LEU A 14 -5.86 3.72 2.69
C LEU A 14 -6.55 3.50 1.33
N GLN A 15 -6.06 2.54 0.55
CA GLN A 15 -6.62 2.21 -0.77
C GLN A 15 -8.10 1.79 -0.67
N ASN A 16 -8.44 1.02 0.36
CA ASN A 16 -9.77 0.42 0.56
C ASN A 16 -10.62 1.17 1.59
N TYR A 17 -10.26 2.40 1.94
CA TYR A 17 -11.04 3.18 2.90
C TYR A 17 -12.45 3.43 2.37
N GLY A 18 -13.47 3.00 3.11
CA GLY A 18 -14.88 3.18 2.75
C GLY A 18 -15.43 2.16 1.74
N GLU A 19 -14.68 1.11 1.41
CA GLU A 19 -15.16 -0.01 0.59
C GLU A 19 -15.64 -1.15 1.50
N GLU A 20 -16.72 -1.84 1.12
CA GLU A 20 -17.27 -2.97 1.88
C GLU A 20 -16.33 -4.18 1.86
N GLU A 21 -15.74 -4.46 0.69
CA GLU A 21 -14.79 -5.55 0.49
C GLU A 21 -13.39 -5.03 0.11
N PRO A 22 -12.31 -5.44 0.80
CA PRO A 22 -10.96 -5.02 0.44
C PRO A 22 -10.54 -5.58 -0.92
N ALA A 23 -10.21 -4.70 -1.85
CA ALA A 23 -9.60 -5.06 -3.13
C ALA A 23 -8.12 -5.41 -2.95
N TYR A 24 -7.68 -6.46 -3.64
CA TYR A 24 -6.28 -6.87 -3.74
C TYR A 24 -5.87 -6.87 -5.21
N ASN A 25 -5.16 -5.83 -5.63
CA ASN A 25 -4.70 -5.70 -7.01
C ASN A 25 -3.28 -6.23 -7.24
N GLY A 26 -2.65 -6.82 -6.22
CA GLY A 26 -1.29 -7.37 -6.28
C GLY A 26 -0.17 -6.35 -6.49
N ASN A 27 -0.48 -5.05 -6.53
CA ASN A 27 0.50 -4.01 -6.81
C ASN A 27 1.29 -3.63 -5.56
N ALA A 28 2.55 -3.26 -5.78
CA ALA A 28 3.43 -2.77 -4.71
C ALA A 28 3.39 -1.24 -4.61
N TYR A 29 2.96 -0.75 -3.45
CA TYR A 29 2.90 0.69 -3.14
C TYR A 29 3.83 1.11 -2.00
N THR A 30 4.49 0.14 -1.37
CA THR A 30 5.45 0.38 -0.30
C THR A 30 6.80 -0.19 -0.71
N TYR A 31 7.86 0.54 -0.39
CA TYR A 31 9.22 0.12 -0.65
C TYR A 31 10.05 0.17 0.63
N SER A 32 11.08 -0.67 0.70
CA SER A 32 12.09 -0.58 1.75
C SER A 32 13.48 -0.78 1.16
N SER A 33 14.48 -0.19 1.78
CA SER A 33 15.87 -0.44 1.46
C SER A 33 16.64 -1.07 2.61
N THR A 34 17.75 -1.72 2.28
CA THR A 34 18.82 -2.07 3.21
C THR A 34 20.12 -1.56 2.68
N TYR A 35 20.98 -1.08 3.57
CA TYR A 35 22.38 -0.82 3.27
C TYR A 35 23.22 -1.59 4.29
N HIS A 36 24.07 -2.49 3.81
CA HIS A 36 24.94 -3.31 4.66
C HIS A 36 26.20 -3.68 3.90
N ALA A 37 27.37 -3.41 4.50
CA ALA A 37 28.68 -3.72 3.94
C ALA A 37 28.85 -3.25 2.47
N GLY A 38 28.48 -2.00 2.17
CA GLY A 38 28.54 -1.43 0.82
C GLY A 38 27.40 -1.83 -0.10
N MET A 39 26.68 -2.91 0.20
CA MET A 39 25.57 -3.39 -0.63
C MET A 39 24.27 -2.68 -0.25
N PHE A 40 23.76 -1.87 -1.18
CA PHE A 40 22.41 -1.31 -1.14
C PHE A 40 21.43 -2.25 -1.85
N ARG A 41 20.29 -2.56 -1.23
CA ARG A 41 19.20 -3.34 -1.85
C ARG A 41 17.88 -2.64 -1.66
N LEU A 42 17.06 -2.65 -2.70
CA LEU A 42 15.72 -2.09 -2.72
C LEU A 42 14.69 -3.19 -2.89
N TYR A 43 13.60 -3.11 -2.12
CA TYR A 43 12.52 -4.09 -2.09
C TYR A 43 11.16 -3.40 -2.26
N ALA A 44 10.26 -4.06 -2.98
CA ALA A 44 8.84 -3.73 -3.09
C ALA A 44 8.02 -4.65 -2.18
N HIS A 45 6.95 -4.11 -1.60
CA HIS A 45 6.01 -4.85 -0.76
C HIS A 45 4.61 -4.74 -1.32
N HIS A 46 3.92 -5.87 -1.46
CA HIS A 46 2.53 -5.92 -1.90
C HIS A 46 1.72 -6.90 -1.05
N PRO A 47 0.46 -6.58 -0.73
CA PRO A 47 -0.46 -7.50 -0.09
C PRO A 47 -1.09 -8.43 -1.14
N THR A 48 -1.38 -9.67 -0.74
CA THR A 48 -2.26 -10.58 -1.50
C THR A 48 -3.47 -10.95 -0.66
N ALA A 49 -4.55 -11.32 -1.36
CA ALA A 49 -5.77 -11.78 -0.71
C ALA A 49 -5.47 -12.97 0.22
N PRO A 50 -6.23 -13.14 1.30
CA PRO A 50 -6.16 -14.34 2.13
C PRO A 50 -6.42 -15.60 1.28
N THR A 51 -5.68 -16.66 1.56
CA THR A 51 -5.86 -17.97 0.91
C THR A 51 -7.04 -18.77 1.48
N THR A 52 -7.59 -18.34 2.63
CA THR A 52 -8.76 -18.94 3.28
C THR A 52 -9.83 -17.88 3.59
N PRO A 53 -11.13 -18.23 3.53
CA PRO A 53 -12.21 -17.33 3.95
C PRO A 53 -12.01 -16.85 5.40
N GLY A 54 -12.08 -15.53 5.63
CA GLY A 54 -11.81 -14.93 6.93
C GLY A 54 -10.33 -14.91 7.36
N GLY A 55 -9.42 -15.34 6.49
CA GLY A 55 -7.98 -15.33 6.72
C GLY A 55 -7.39 -13.91 6.74
N ARG A 56 -6.12 -13.81 7.14
CA ARG A 56 -5.39 -12.53 7.12
C ARG A 56 -4.69 -12.33 5.77
N PRO A 57 -4.53 -11.08 5.30
CA PRO A 57 -3.74 -10.80 4.12
C PRO A 57 -2.29 -11.24 4.31
N GLU A 58 -1.73 -11.81 3.26
CA GLU A 58 -0.31 -12.12 3.18
C GLU A 58 0.45 -10.92 2.61
N TYR A 59 1.72 -10.79 2.98
CA TYR A 59 2.56 -9.66 2.56
C TYR A 59 3.86 -10.18 1.98
N HIS A 60 4.03 -9.93 0.70
CA HIS A 60 5.17 -10.40 -0.06
C HIS A 60 6.21 -9.29 -0.21
N MET A 61 7.48 -9.68 -0.19
CA MET A 61 8.62 -8.79 -0.37
C MET A 61 9.41 -9.26 -1.58
N THR A 62 9.50 -8.43 -2.61
CA THR A 62 10.24 -8.71 -3.83
C THR A 62 11.45 -7.79 -3.92
N GLN A 63 12.64 -8.34 -4.11
CA GLN A 63 13.83 -7.53 -4.37
C GLN A 63 13.73 -6.92 -5.77
N ILE A 64 13.81 -5.60 -5.86
CA ILE A 64 13.77 -4.87 -7.13
C ILE A 64 15.16 -4.81 -7.74
N LYS A 65 16.15 -4.41 -6.94
CA LYS A 65 17.54 -4.20 -7.41
C LYS A 65 18.51 -4.18 -6.23
N GLY A 66 19.78 -4.50 -6.52
CA GLY A 66 20.91 -4.30 -5.62
C GLY A 66 22.03 -3.52 -6.31
N PHE A 67 22.78 -2.75 -5.53
CA PHE A 67 23.89 -1.91 -5.96
C PHE A 67 25.06 -2.11 -5.00
N ASP A 68 26.24 -2.42 -5.52
CA ASP A 68 27.47 -2.33 -4.75
C ASP A 68 27.92 -0.87 -4.75
N MET A 69 27.59 -0.15 -3.69
CA MET A 69 27.83 1.29 -3.61
C MET A 69 29.33 1.63 -3.47
N LEU A 70 30.15 0.63 -3.15
CA LEU A 70 31.59 0.79 -2.96
C LEU A 70 32.40 0.34 -4.19
N SER A 71 31.77 -0.32 -5.17
CA SER A 71 32.48 -0.78 -6.37
C SER A 71 33.00 0.39 -7.21
N ASP A 72 32.13 1.38 -7.46
CA ASP A 72 32.43 2.55 -8.25
C ASP A 72 31.41 3.67 -8.04
N GLN A 73 31.74 4.86 -8.53
CA GLN A 73 30.91 6.06 -8.39
C GLN A 73 29.54 5.92 -9.07
N ASN A 74 29.45 5.25 -10.22
CA ASN A 74 28.21 5.13 -10.98
C ASN A 74 27.21 4.24 -10.23
N ALA A 75 27.67 3.11 -9.68
CA ALA A 75 26.84 2.24 -8.85
C ALA A 75 26.27 2.99 -7.64
N GLY A 76 27.09 3.87 -7.02
CA GLY A 76 26.66 4.75 -5.93
C GLY A 76 25.58 5.76 -6.36
N VAL A 77 25.80 6.47 -7.46
CA VAL A 77 24.86 7.47 -7.99
C VAL A 77 23.54 6.82 -8.39
N ASP A 78 23.60 5.69 -9.08
CA ASP A 78 22.41 4.95 -9.52
C ASP A 78 21.62 4.39 -8.35
N GLY A 79 22.29 3.80 -7.35
CA GLY A 79 21.63 3.32 -6.14
C GLY A 79 20.84 4.44 -5.45
N MET A 80 21.44 5.62 -5.31
CA MET A 80 20.77 6.79 -4.73
C MET A 80 19.62 7.32 -5.60
N LYS A 81 19.76 7.28 -6.93
CA LYS A 81 18.69 7.65 -7.87
C LYS A 81 17.49 6.72 -7.73
N TYR A 82 17.71 5.41 -7.71
CA TYR A 82 16.65 4.43 -7.48
C TYR A 82 15.96 4.61 -6.13
N PHE A 83 16.74 4.89 -5.08
CA PHE A 83 16.18 5.16 -3.75
C PHE A 83 15.25 6.39 -3.74
N ARG A 84 15.69 7.51 -4.33
CA ARG A 84 14.86 8.73 -4.43
C ARG A 84 13.60 8.48 -5.24
N ASN A 85 13.72 7.86 -6.42
CA ASN A 85 12.59 7.54 -7.28
C ASN A 85 11.55 6.64 -6.57
N ALA A 86 12.00 5.66 -5.78
CA ALA A 86 11.10 4.80 -5.01
C ALA A 86 10.37 5.56 -3.91
N ARG A 87 11.02 6.53 -3.25
CA ARG A 87 10.37 7.42 -2.26
C ARG A 87 9.32 8.31 -2.92
N ASP A 88 9.65 8.93 -4.04
CA ASP A 88 8.73 9.82 -4.77
C ASP A 88 7.53 9.04 -5.32
N LEU A 89 7.76 7.82 -5.79
CA LEU A 89 6.69 6.93 -6.24
C LEU A 89 5.77 6.53 -5.06
N ALA A 90 6.34 6.14 -3.91
CA ALA A 90 5.56 5.83 -2.72
C ALA A 90 4.70 7.01 -2.25
N GLN A 91 5.25 8.23 -2.31
CA GLN A 91 4.52 9.44 -1.97
C GLN A 91 3.35 9.67 -2.93
N ARG A 92 3.58 9.61 -4.25
CA ARG A 92 2.51 9.75 -5.25
C ARG A 92 1.37 8.75 -5.04
N HIS A 93 1.69 7.50 -4.72
CA HIS A 93 0.67 6.50 -4.39
C HIS A 93 -0.11 6.86 -3.13
N ARG A 94 0.59 7.31 -2.08
CA ARG A 94 -0.05 7.70 -0.82
C ARG A 94 -0.97 8.89 -1.00
N ASP A 95 -0.50 9.92 -1.69
CA ASP A 95 -1.26 11.14 -1.93
C ASP A 95 -2.52 10.84 -2.75
N LYS A 96 -2.40 9.99 -3.79
CA LYS A 96 -3.53 9.49 -4.55
C LYS A 96 -4.55 8.75 -3.68
N PHE A 97 -4.12 7.79 -2.86
CA PHE A 97 -5.05 7.03 -2.01
C PHE A 97 -5.70 7.89 -0.92
N ILE A 98 -4.98 8.88 -0.38
CA ILE A 98 -5.57 9.85 0.55
C ILE A 98 -6.64 10.68 -0.15
N GLN A 99 -6.39 11.16 -1.36
CA GLN A 99 -7.38 11.92 -2.14
C GLN A 99 -8.62 11.07 -2.42
N GLU A 100 -8.45 9.83 -2.89
CA GLU A 100 -9.55 8.90 -3.16
C GLU A 100 -10.33 8.55 -1.88
N GLY A 101 -9.64 8.25 -0.78
CA GLY A 101 -10.27 7.99 0.53
C GLY A 101 -11.05 9.20 1.06
N ASN A 102 -10.49 10.41 0.95
CA ASN A 102 -11.17 11.64 1.34
C ASN A 102 -12.40 11.93 0.45
N ALA A 103 -12.34 11.61 -0.84
CA ALA A 103 -13.48 11.75 -1.73
C ALA A 103 -14.62 10.80 -1.34
N ARG A 104 -14.30 9.56 -0.92
CA ARG A 104 -15.28 8.59 -0.39
C ARG A 104 -15.90 9.07 0.92
N ALA A 105 -15.09 9.53 1.89
CA ALA A 105 -15.56 10.06 3.17
C ALA A 105 -16.55 11.22 3.04
N ARG A 106 -16.46 12.00 1.96
CA ARG A 106 -17.31 13.17 1.71
C ARG A 106 -18.59 12.84 0.95
N ARG A 107 -18.77 11.60 0.47
CA ARG A 107 -20.05 11.19 -0.11
C ARG A 107 -21.06 11.15 1.04
N PRO A 108 -22.19 11.87 0.94
CA PRO A 108 -23.25 11.73 1.94
C PRO A 108 -23.71 10.27 1.96
N ASP A 109 -23.94 9.72 3.15
CA ASP A 109 -24.53 8.39 3.36
C ASP A 109 -25.86 8.29 2.63
N ALA A 110 -25.84 7.85 1.37
CA ALA A 110 -27.03 7.61 0.56
C ALA A 110 -27.63 6.24 0.91
N LEU A 111 -27.79 5.92 2.20
CA LEU A 111 -28.48 4.73 2.70
C LEU A 111 -29.10 4.95 4.09
N LEU A 112 -29.61 6.15 4.39
CA LEU A 112 -30.84 6.20 5.18
C LEU A 112 -31.97 5.77 4.25
N VAL A 113 -32.12 4.46 4.07
CA VAL A 113 -33.31 3.87 3.48
C VAL A 113 -34.43 4.18 4.48
N ASP A 114 -35.34 5.06 4.07
CA ASP A 114 -36.63 5.28 4.74
C ASP A 114 -37.25 3.91 5.05
N GLU A 115 -37.39 3.59 6.34
CA GLU A 115 -38.35 2.55 6.72
C GLU A 115 -39.75 3.10 6.40
N PRO A 116 -40.56 2.42 5.58
CA PRO A 116 -41.95 2.81 5.45
C PRO A 116 -42.64 2.54 6.79
N GLU A 117 -43.07 3.64 7.40
CA GLU A 117 -43.99 3.72 8.54
C GLU A 117 -45.04 2.61 8.44
N ALA A 118 -45.04 1.75 9.46
CA ALA A 118 -45.95 0.63 9.59
C ALA A 118 -47.40 1.14 9.46
N ALA A 119 -48.09 0.68 8.41
CA ALA A 119 -49.53 0.84 8.31
C ALA A 119 -50.18 0.10 9.49
N GLU A 120 -50.64 0.87 10.48
CA GLU A 120 -51.62 0.40 11.46
C GLU A 120 -52.89 -0.06 10.72
N VAL A 121 -53.26 -1.31 10.93
CA VAL A 121 -54.59 -1.89 10.66
C VAL A 121 -55.07 -2.36 12.03
N PRO A 122 -56.25 -1.93 12.49
CA PRO A 122 -57.51 -2.57 12.08
C PRO A 122 -58.55 -1.63 11.48
#